data_AF-A0A9P8V2D5-F1
#
_entry.id   AF-A0A9P8V2D5-F1
#
_cell.length_a   1.000
_cell.length_b   1.000
_cell.length_c   1.000
_cell.angle_alpha   90.00
_cell.angle_beta   90.00
_cell.angle_gamma   90.00
#
_symmetry.space_group_name_H-M   'P 1'
#
loop_
_entity.id
_entity.type
_entity.pdbx_description
1 polymer ?
#
loop_
_entity_poly.entity_id
_entity_poly.type
_entity_poly.pdbx_seq_one_letter_code
_entity_poly.pdbx_strand_id
1 'polypeptide(L)'
;MPPTENPAIAAGKPAAASQRMSAERSGHRADKTTAAYFEHGQAPRTDTDLVVTQALRKQYPELKLVVVADNHMSGVEFLSFAAAGNGSFTRVEDDSSLPSSLEWTFYQPPSRRMDGQKGFTANYILFGKFLYKWNDEEFLLYIADGRDGQSGFPQYKNSYVLGTNEIKINELVLAAGAWAGELHNELWVFDQGWWFKDPSLWQSAQGASWDDVILDEDMKKSLIDDHNSFFDSKSTYKNLGVPWKRGIIYHGPPGNGKTISVRATMHMLLDRDPSIPTMYVRSIDSWMGPQACISLIFAKAREFAPCYIVLEDIDTLITPYVRSYFLNEVDGLKQNDGIFIIATTNHLEDLDPGIAKRPSRFDRKYYFPDPNVDQREAYCYFWQKKLKSNKDVDFPDQLCRAIAEITDGFSFAYIQEAFVATLLAIARRTKGKRASGGSGDAWVLVSDDEGPGSDGSEGGEDDLDKFELFVEMKRQVKILREGIEDEKDM
;
A
#
# COMPACT_ATOMS: atom_id res chain seq x y z
N MET A 1 -22.81 15.31 -50.25
CA MET A 1 -23.68 14.12 -50.33
C MET A 1 -24.01 13.70 -48.90
N PRO A 2 -25.24 13.21 -48.67
CA PRO A 2 -25.99 13.36 -47.41
C PRO A 2 -25.53 12.40 -46.30
N PRO A 3 -25.96 12.60 -45.04
CA PRO A 3 -25.79 11.61 -43.98
C PRO A 3 -26.56 10.33 -44.34
N THR A 4 -25.88 9.21 -44.14
CA THR A 4 -26.36 7.84 -44.31
C THR A 4 -27.53 7.53 -43.38
N GLU A 5 -28.69 7.22 -43.96
CA GLU A 5 -29.83 6.60 -43.28
C GLU A 5 -29.44 5.22 -42.75
N ASN A 6 -29.71 4.96 -41.47
CA ASN A 6 -29.62 3.61 -40.89
C ASN A 6 -30.98 2.90 -41.14
N PRO A 7 -31.00 1.62 -41.57
CA PRO A 7 -32.17 0.99 -42.16
C PRO A 7 -33.24 0.63 -41.12
N ALA A 8 -34.49 0.71 -41.58
CA ALA A 8 -35.69 0.37 -40.85
C ALA A 8 -35.61 -1.02 -40.19
N ILE A 9 -35.72 -1.07 -38.86
CA ILE A 9 -36.03 -2.30 -38.14
C ILE A 9 -37.50 -2.63 -38.41
N ALA A 10 -37.72 -3.74 -39.11
CA ALA A 10 -39.02 -4.28 -39.42
C ALA A 10 -39.81 -4.55 -38.13
N ALA A 11 -41.01 -3.95 -38.02
CA ALA A 11 -41.97 -4.23 -36.97
C ALA A 11 -42.52 -5.65 -37.12
N GLY A 12 -41.88 -6.62 -36.45
CA GLY A 12 -42.50 -7.91 -36.16
C GLY A 12 -43.66 -7.68 -35.19
N LYS A 13 -44.89 -8.00 -35.62
CA LYS A 13 -46.09 -7.99 -34.77
C LYS A 13 -45.91 -8.96 -33.59
N PRO A 14 -46.04 -8.54 -32.32
CA PRO A 14 -46.35 -9.47 -31.25
C PRO A 14 -47.87 -9.68 -31.23
N ALA A 15 -48.32 -10.69 -31.97
CA ALA A 15 -49.64 -11.28 -31.79
C ALA A 15 -49.56 -12.27 -30.62
N ALA A 16 -50.12 -11.93 -29.45
CA ALA A 16 -50.69 -12.86 -28.46
C ALA A 16 -51.04 -12.22 -27.09
N ALA A 17 -50.60 -10.99 -26.78
CA ALA A 17 -50.88 -10.38 -25.47
C ALA A 17 -52.09 -9.41 -25.47
N SER A 18 -52.53 -8.94 -26.64
CA SER A 18 -53.49 -7.83 -26.74
C SER A 18 -54.98 -8.22 -26.60
N GLN A 19 -55.30 -9.49 -26.37
CA GLN A 19 -56.70 -9.98 -26.31
C GLN A 19 -57.17 -10.42 -24.91
N ARG A 20 -56.35 -10.25 -23.87
CA ARG A 20 -56.78 -10.45 -22.46
C ARG A 20 -56.90 -9.18 -21.62
N MET A 21 -56.65 -7.99 -22.19
CA MET A 21 -56.70 -6.71 -21.47
C MET A 21 -57.82 -5.76 -21.95
N SER A 22 -58.92 -6.29 -22.49
CA SER A 22 -60.05 -5.49 -22.98
C SER A 22 -61.38 -5.76 -22.28
N ALA A 23 -61.35 -6.30 -21.05
CA ALA A 23 -62.53 -6.49 -20.23
C ALA A 23 -62.26 -6.10 -18.76
N GLU A 24 -61.99 -4.82 -18.50
CA GLU A 24 -62.16 -4.17 -17.18
C GLU A 24 -61.91 -2.65 -17.30
N ARG A 25 -62.71 -1.97 -18.12
CA ARG A 25 -62.85 -0.50 -18.08
C ARG A 25 -63.87 -0.11 -17.00
N SER A 26 -63.48 -0.24 -15.74
CA SER A 26 -64.07 0.50 -14.61
C SER A 26 -63.11 0.46 -13.43
N GLY A 27 -62.40 1.55 -13.19
CA GLY A 27 -61.50 1.71 -12.04
C GLY A 27 -60.08 1.18 -12.27
N HIS A 28 -59.38 1.66 -13.30
CA HIS A 28 -57.93 1.45 -13.39
C HIS A 28 -57.26 2.21 -12.24
N ARG A 29 -57.12 1.55 -11.08
CA ARG A 29 -56.06 1.87 -10.12
C ARG A 29 -54.77 1.93 -10.94
N ALA A 30 -54.06 3.06 -10.87
CA ALA A 30 -52.71 3.14 -11.41
C ALA A 30 -51.96 1.85 -11.07
N ASP A 31 -51.25 1.27 -12.04
CA ASP A 31 -50.41 0.10 -11.78
C ASP A 31 -49.64 0.38 -10.50
N LYS A 32 -49.86 -0.46 -9.47
CA LYS A 32 -49.36 -0.18 -8.13
C LYS A 32 -47.84 -0.02 -8.13
N THR A 33 -47.16 -0.72 -9.02
CA THR A 33 -45.71 -0.62 -9.22
C THR A 33 -45.34 0.74 -9.80
N THR A 34 -46.02 1.17 -10.86
CA THR A 34 -45.86 2.52 -11.46
C THR A 34 -46.18 3.63 -10.44
N ALA A 35 -47.28 3.51 -9.71
CA ALA A 35 -47.66 4.47 -8.67
C ALA A 35 -46.61 4.54 -7.56
N ALA A 36 -46.15 3.39 -7.05
CA ALA A 36 -45.09 3.33 -6.04
C ALA A 36 -43.75 3.88 -6.55
N TYR A 37 -43.41 3.63 -7.83
CA TYR A 37 -42.20 4.16 -8.46
C TYR A 37 -42.23 5.69 -8.54
N PHE A 38 -43.33 6.28 -9.04
CA PHE A 38 -43.46 7.73 -9.13
C PHE A 38 -43.66 8.40 -7.77
N GLU A 39 -44.35 7.76 -6.83
CA GLU A 39 -44.46 8.21 -5.44
C GLU A 39 -43.09 8.25 -4.76
N HIS A 40 -42.27 7.20 -4.92
CA HIS A 40 -40.89 7.18 -4.43
C HIS A 40 -39.99 8.19 -5.17
N GLY A 41 -40.12 8.30 -6.49
CA GLY A 41 -39.30 9.17 -7.34
C GLY A 41 -39.59 10.66 -7.17
N GLN A 42 -40.81 11.01 -6.77
CA GLN A 42 -41.24 12.40 -6.52
C GLN A 42 -41.35 12.76 -5.03
N ALA A 43 -41.07 11.82 -4.13
CA ALA A 43 -41.02 12.11 -2.70
C ALA A 43 -40.00 13.23 -2.42
N PRO A 44 -40.36 14.25 -1.60
CA PRO A 44 -39.42 15.27 -1.17
C PRO A 44 -38.19 14.60 -0.55
N ARG A 45 -37.02 14.81 -1.17
CA ARG A 45 -35.76 14.41 -0.57
C ARG A 45 -35.45 15.45 0.50
N THR A 46 -35.38 15.00 1.74
CA THR A 46 -35.10 15.87 2.87
C THR A 46 -33.64 15.70 3.23
N ASP A 47 -32.93 16.82 3.30
CA ASP A 47 -31.53 16.85 3.72
C ASP A 47 -31.43 16.41 5.20
N THR A 48 -30.76 15.29 5.46
CA THR A 48 -30.56 14.68 6.78
C THR A 48 -29.79 15.64 7.68
N ASP A 49 -28.79 16.35 7.15
CA ASP A 49 -28.03 17.32 7.94
C ASP A 49 -28.91 18.46 8.44
N LEU A 50 -29.78 18.97 7.58
CA LEU A 50 -30.78 19.98 7.94
C LEU A 50 -31.76 19.46 8.98
N VAL A 51 -32.26 18.23 8.80
CA VAL A 51 -33.23 17.60 9.74
C VAL A 51 -32.62 17.41 11.12
N VAL A 52 -31.42 16.82 11.19
CA VAL A 52 -30.72 16.55 12.44
C VAL A 52 -30.36 17.87 13.13
N THR A 53 -29.83 18.85 12.38
CA THR A 53 -29.52 20.19 12.91
C THR A 53 -30.73 20.89 13.51
N GLN A 54 -31.88 20.86 12.83
CA GLN A 54 -33.11 21.46 13.34
C GLN A 54 -33.64 20.73 14.58
N ALA A 55 -33.61 19.39 14.57
CA ALA A 55 -34.03 18.58 15.70
C ALA A 55 -33.17 18.87 16.95
N LEU A 56 -31.85 18.90 16.79
CA LEU A 56 -30.90 19.17 17.88
C LEU A 56 -31.06 20.58 18.44
N ARG A 57 -31.21 21.61 17.59
CA ARG A 57 -31.45 22.99 18.04
C ARG A 57 -32.77 23.15 18.79
N LYS A 58 -33.81 22.41 18.39
CA LYS A 58 -35.10 22.41 19.08
C LYS A 58 -35.03 21.69 20.42
N GLN A 59 -34.29 20.58 20.49
CA GLN A 59 -34.15 19.76 21.69
C GLN A 59 -33.24 20.41 22.74
N TYR A 60 -32.16 21.05 22.30
CA TYR A 60 -31.15 21.66 23.17
C TYR A 60 -30.96 23.16 22.81
N PRO A 61 -31.97 24.01 23.06
CA PRO A 61 -31.93 25.42 22.64
C PRO A 61 -30.83 26.24 23.35
N GLU A 62 -30.39 25.79 24.53
CA GLU A 62 -29.35 26.45 25.32
C GLU A 62 -27.92 26.04 24.95
N LEU A 63 -27.75 24.94 24.19
CA LEU A 63 -26.42 24.47 23.78
C LEU A 63 -26.03 25.06 22.43
N LYS A 64 -24.73 25.29 22.26
CA LYS A 64 -24.12 25.62 20.97
C LYS A 64 -23.91 24.32 20.20
N LEU A 65 -24.17 24.36 18.90
CA LEU A 65 -24.04 23.21 17.99
C LEU A 65 -23.02 23.55 16.89
N VAL A 66 -22.00 22.72 16.78
CA VAL A 66 -21.05 22.73 15.65
C VAL A 66 -21.22 21.42 14.88
N VAL A 67 -21.38 21.53 13.56
CA VAL A 67 -21.46 20.38 12.65
C VAL A 67 -20.09 20.21 12.00
N VAL A 68 -19.51 19.03 12.17
CA VAL A 68 -18.20 18.65 11.64
C VAL A 68 -18.43 17.55 10.63
N ALA A 69 -18.18 17.84 9.36
CA ALA A 69 -18.19 16.81 8.34
C ALA A 69 -17.11 15.77 8.68
N ASP A 70 -17.45 14.50 8.67
CA ASP A 70 -16.56 13.34 8.73
C ASP A 70 -16.41 12.85 7.27
N ASN A 71 -15.60 13.57 6.50
CA ASN A 71 -15.23 13.19 5.15
C ASN A 71 -13.71 12.95 5.09
N HIS A 72 -13.24 12.24 4.07
CA HIS A 72 -11.82 11.94 3.88
C HIS A 72 -10.90 13.18 3.82
N MET A 73 -11.45 14.40 3.74
CA MET A 73 -10.71 15.66 3.70
C MET A 73 -10.66 16.40 5.04
N SER A 74 -11.66 16.26 5.91
CA SER A 74 -11.71 16.92 7.23
C SER A 74 -11.00 16.13 8.31
N GLY A 75 -10.96 14.79 8.20
CA GLY A 75 -10.09 13.91 8.98
C GLY A 75 -10.30 13.94 10.50
N VAL A 76 -11.41 14.44 11.03
CA VAL A 76 -11.62 14.53 12.49
C VAL A 76 -12.22 13.23 13.03
N GLU A 77 -11.48 12.52 13.86
CA GLU A 77 -11.89 11.23 14.43
C GLU A 77 -12.12 11.31 15.95
N PHE A 78 -13.26 11.86 16.41
CA PHE A 78 -13.51 12.06 17.85
C PHE A 78 -13.42 10.78 18.68
N LEU A 79 -14.01 9.67 18.20
CA LEU A 79 -14.03 8.41 18.94
C LEU A 79 -12.63 7.77 19.00
N SER A 80 -11.88 7.78 17.88
CA SER A 80 -10.49 7.32 17.85
C SER A 80 -9.60 8.17 18.76
N PHE A 81 -9.75 9.50 18.70
CA PHE A 81 -9.00 10.44 19.54
C PHE A 81 -9.19 10.16 21.03
N ALA A 82 -10.44 9.95 21.47
CA ALA A 82 -10.72 9.57 22.86
C ALA A 82 -10.25 8.15 23.20
N ALA A 83 -10.43 7.18 22.30
CA ALA A 83 -9.97 5.81 22.50
C ALA A 83 -8.44 5.71 22.62
N ALA A 84 -7.70 6.64 22.01
CA ALA A 84 -6.25 6.80 22.16
C ALA A 84 -5.83 7.43 23.51
N GLY A 85 -6.79 7.68 24.41
CA GLY A 85 -6.53 8.20 25.76
C GLY A 85 -6.58 9.71 25.90
N ASN A 86 -6.88 10.45 24.82
CA ASN A 86 -6.97 11.92 24.90
C ASN A 86 -8.27 12.42 25.53
N GLY A 87 -9.25 11.54 25.73
CA GLY A 87 -10.56 11.86 26.31
C GLY A 87 -11.33 10.60 26.65
N SER A 88 -12.64 10.73 26.85
CA SER A 88 -13.51 9.56 27.03
C SER A 88 -14.87 9.81 26.40
N PHE A 89 -15.55 8.72 26.05
CA PHE A 89 -16.94 8.81 25.62
C PHE A 89 -17.73 7.66 26.20
N THR A 90 -19.02 7.89 26.42
CA THR A 90 -19.96 6.87 26.84
C THR A 90 -21.20 6.97 25.98
N ARG A 91 -21.69 5.83 25.50
CA ARG A 91 -22.93 5.77 24.73
C ARG A 91 -24.08 6.27 25.61
N VAL A 92 -24.94 7.12 25.05
CA VAL A 92 -26.17 7.53 25.73
C VAL A 92 -27.30 6.67 25.20
N GLU A 93 -27.96 5.93 26.09
CA GLU A 93 -29.17 5.19 25.77
C GLU A 93 -30.39 6.03 26.13
N ASP A 94 -31.40 6.00 25.26
CA ASP A 94 -32.69 6.66 25.48
C ASP A 94 -33.74 5.58 25.74
N ASP A 95 -34.58 5.79 26.76
CA ASP A 95 -35.71 4.90 27.09
C ASP A 95 -36.87 5.19 26.13
N SER A 96 -36.72 4.73 24.89
CA SER A 96 -37.64 4.98 23.79
C SER A 96 -37.97 3.70 23.02
N SER A 97 -39.08 3.67 22.30
CA SER A 97 -39.42 2.55 21.42
C SER A 97 -38.52 2.45 20.19
N LEU A 98 -37.71 3.47 19.91
CA LEU A 98 -36.71 3.50 18.86
C LEU A 98 -35.33 3.14 19.42
N PRO A 99 -34.46 2.47 18.64
CA PRO A 99 -33.13 2.14 19.10
C PRO A 99 -32.31 3.43 19.35
N SER A 100 -31.54 3.46 20.43
CA SER A 100 -30.65 4.58 20.80
C SER A 100 -29.51 4.81 19.79
N SER A 101 -29.36 3.89 18.82
CA SER A 101 -28.31 3.92 17.81
C SER A 101 -28.57 2.95 16.66
N LEU A 102 -27.85 3.14 15.57
CA LEU A 102 -27.82 2.25 14.43
C LEU A 102 -26.36 1.95 14.08
N GLU A 103 -25.95 0.68 14.21
CA GLU A 103 -24.60 0.23 13.94
C GLU A 103 -24.61 -1.06 13.12
N TRP A 104 -23.58 -1.25 12.30
CA TRP A 104 -23.30 -2.52 11.66
C TRP A 104 -22.07 -3.13 12.30
N THR A 105 -22.25 -4.30 12.93
CA THR A 105 -21.11 -5.12 13.31
C THR A 105 -20.57 -5.83 12.09
N PHE A 106 -19.30 -5.61 11.78
CA PHE A 106 -18.60 -6.31 10.72
C PHE A 106 -17.43 -7.11 11.31
N TYR A 107 -17.15 -8.22 10.65
CA TYR A 107 -16.01 -9.07 10.96
C TYR A 107 -14.79 -8.57 10.18
N GLN A 108 -13.72 -8.26 10.88
CA GLN A 108 -12.43 -7.98 10.30
C GLN A 108 -11.57 -9.25 10.40
N PRO A 109 -11.26 -9.90 9.26
CA PRO A 109 -10.40 -11.06 9.27
C PRO A 109 -8.98 -10.71 9.71
N PRO A 110 -8.21 -11.68 10.23
CA PRO A 110 -6.81 -11.45 10.56
C PRO A 110 -6.01 -11.12 9.30
N SER A 111 -5.01 -10.23 9.44
CA SER A 111 -4.12 -9.86 8.32
C SER A 111 -3.38 -11.07 7.74
N ARG A 112 -3.15 -12.11 8.55
CA ARG A 112 -2.55 -13.39 8.13
C ARG A 112 -3.33 -14.55 8.73
N ARG A 113 -3.73 -15.50 7.87
CA ARG A 113 -4.43 -16.74 8.31
C ARG A 113 -3.56 -17.64 9.18
N MET A 114 -2.24 -17.59 9.00
CA MET A 114 -1.28 -18.48 9.66
C MET A 114 -1.00 -18.13 11.14
N ASP A 115 -1.31 -16.90 11.55
CA ASP A 115 -1.01 -16.43 12.91
C ASP A 115 -2.00 -16.98 13.95
N GLY A 116 -2.94 -17.85 13.53
CA GLY A 116 -3.94 -18.48 14.40
C GLY A 116 -4.99 -17.52 14.96
N GLN A 117 -4.89 -16.23 14.64
CA GLN A 117 -5.84 -15.22 15.05
C GLN A 117 -7.18 -15.43 14.33
N LYS A 118 -8.27 -15.25 15.07
CA LYS A 118 -9.63 -15.40 14.53
C LYS A 118 -10.20 -14.12 13.94
N GLY A 119 -9.41 -13.04 13.82
CA GLY A 119 -9.91 -11.71 13.52
C GLY A 119 -10.59 -11.05 14.72
N PHE A 120 -11.24 -9.92 14.49
CA PHE A 120 -12.02 -9.20 15.51
C PHE A 120 -13.31 -8.64 14.90
N THR A 121 -14.30 -8.34 15.75
CA THR A 121 -15.49 -7.61 15.34
C THR A 121 -15.27 -6.12 15.54
N ALA A 122 -15.71 -5.32 14.58
CA ALA A 122 -15.74 -3.86 14.68
C ALA A 122 -17.16 -3.36 14.36
N ASN A 123 -17.49 -2.17 14.86
CA ASN A 123 -18.79 -1.56 14.63
C ASN A 123 -18.63 -0.35 13.71
N TYR A 124 -19.45 -0.29 12.67
CA TYR A 124 -19.62 0.87 11.82
C TYR A 124 -20.86 1.64 12.30
N ILE A 125 -20.68 2.88 12.76
CA ILE A 125 -21.75 3.70 13.35
C ILE A 125 -22.45 4.49 12.24
N LEU A 126 -23.70 4.12 11.97
CA LEU A 126 -24.61 4.86 11.08
C LEU A 126 -25.32 5.98 11.84
N PHE A 127 -25.70 5.71 13.09
CA PHE A 127 -26.26 6.71 13.99
C PHE A 127 -25.86 6.38 15.42
N GLY A 128 -25.37 7.37 16.17
CA GLY A 128 -25.00 7.18 17.57
C GLY A 128 -25.00 8.48 18.35
N LYS A 129 -25.25 8.36 19.66
CA LYS A 129 -25.27 9.46 20.63
C LYS A 129 -24.31 9.13 21.77
N PHE A 130 -23.44 10.07 22.10
CA PHE A 130 -22.37 9.88 23.07
C PHE A 130 -22.29 11.09 23.99
N LEU A 131 -22.10 10.83 25.28
CA LEU A 131 -21.58 11.82 26.21
C LEU A 131 -20.06 11.77 26.05
N TYR A 132 -19.48 12.86 25.60
CA TYR A 132 -18.06 12.98 25.30
C TYR A 132 -17.40 13.90 26.32
N LYS A 133 -16.31 13.44 26.94
CA LYS A 133 -15.55 14.23 27.91
C LYS A 133 -14.14 14.44 27.41
N TRP A 134 -13.74 15.70 27.38
CA TRP A 134 -12.39 16.08 26.99
C TRP A 134 -11.96 17.28 27.81
N ASN A 135 -10.82 17.15 28.48
CA ASN A 135 -10.45 18.01 29.60
C ASN A 135 -11.58 18.06 30.66
N ASP A 136 -11.88 19.23 31.20
CA ASP A 136 -12.94 19.45 32.19
C ASP A 136 -14.31 19.80 31.58
N GLU A 137 -14.49 19.57 30.27
CA GLU A 137 -15.72 19.89 29.53
C GLU A 137 -16.46 18.61 29.12
N GLU A 138 -17.80 18.71 29.13
CA GLU A 138 -18.69 17.66 28.65
C GLU A 138 -19.45 18.14 27.41
N PHE A 139 -19.50 17.27 26.39
CA PHE A 139 -20.16 17.50 25.13
C PHE A 139 -21.17 16.40 24.84
N LEU A 140 -22.25 16.73 24.15
CA LEU A 140 -23.10 15.73 23.50
C LEU A 140 -22.62 15.59 22.05
N LEU A 141 -22.13 14.40 21.71
CA LEU A 141 -21.70 14.06 20.36
C LEU A 141 -22.76 13.17 19.71
N TYR A 142 -23.32 13.62 18.60
CA TYR A 142 -24.09 12.77 17.71
C TYR A 142 -23.27 12.46 16.47
N ILE A 143 -23.35 11.23 15.98
CA ILE A 143 -22.78 10.80 14.70
C ILE A 143 -23.94 10.34 13.85
N ALA A 144 -24.04 10.82 12.61
CA ALA A 144 -25.05 10.36 11.66
C ALA A 144 -24.48 10.22 10.25
N ASP A 145 -24.78 9.10 9.59
CA ASP A 145 -24.52 8.85 8.18
C ASP A 145 -25.71 9.36 7.35
N GLY A 146 -25.55 10.53 6.72
CA GLY A 146 -26.55 11.22 5.92
C GLY A 146 -26.38 10.90 4.44
N ARG A 147 -26.81 9.72 3.98
CA ARG A 147 -26.83 9.38 2.55
C ARG A 147 -27.97 10.07 1.82
N ASP A 148 -27.83 11.36 1.59
CA ASP A 148 -28.79 12.15 0.80
C ASP A 148 -28.25 12.37 -0.62
N GLY A 149 -28.58 11.49 -1.57
CA GLY A 149 -28.19 11.71 -2.97
C GLY A 149 -28.30 10.52 -3.92
N GLN A 150 -28.14 10.79 -5.22
CA GLN A 150 -28.03 9.77 -6.28
C GLN A 150 -26.61 9.19 -6.43
N SER A 151 -25.62 9.83 -5.82
CA SER A 151 -24.22 9.40 -5.88
C SER A 151 -23.92 8.52 -4.67
N GLY A 152 -23.37 7.33 -4.88
CA GLY A 152 -22.87 6.46 -3.80
C GLY A 152 -21.61 7.01 -3.11
N PHE A 153 -21.16 8.21 -3.49
CA PHE A 153 -19.89 8.80 -3.09
C PHE A 153 -19.92 10.33 -3.22
N PRO A 154 -19.28 11.09 -2.30
CA PRO A 154 -18.77 10.64 -1.00
C PRO A 154 -19.91 10.36 -0.02
N GLN A 155 -19.66 9.53 1.01
CA GLN A 155 -20.61 9.36 2.10
C GLN A 155 -20.50 10.56 3.04
N TYR A 156 -21.62 11.22 3.31
CA TYR A 156 -21.67 12.37 4.22
C TYR A 156 -21.98 11.85 5.63
N LYS A 157 -20.94 11.38 6.32
CA LYS A 157 -21.04 11.17 7.76
C LYS A 157 -20.75 12.50 8.43
N ASN A 158 -21.60 12.90 9.37
CA ASN A 158 -21.43 14.14 10.12
C ASN A 158 -21.38 13.85 11.62
N SER A 159 -20.50 14.58 12.31
CA SER A 159 -20.45 14.66 13.76
C SER A 159 -21.07 15.97 14.21
N TYR A 160 -22.10 15.91 15.05
CA TYR A 160 -22.78 17.06 15.63
C TYR A 160 -22.34 17.18 17.08
N VAL A 161 -21.54 18.20 17.37
CA VAL A 161 -20.99 18.43 18.70
C VAL A 161 -21.78 19.54 19.36
N LEU A 162 -22.43 19.22 20.49
CA LEU A 162 -23.12 20.19 21.32
C LEU A 162 -22.37 20.42 22.62
N GLY A 163 -22.28 21.68 23.02
CA GLY A 163 -21.66 22.10 24.28
C GLY A 163 -22.17 23.45 24.74
N THR A 164 -21.82 23.84 25.97
CA THR A 164 -22.21 25.13 26.55
C THR A 164 -21.44 26.31 25.92
N ASN A 165 -20.28 26.03 25.32
CA ASN A 165 -19.39 27.03 24.76
C ASN A 165 -18.84 26.60 23.39
N GLU A 166 -19.14 27.37 22.35
CA GLU A 166 -18.67 27.11 20.98
C GLU A 166 -17.14 27.15 20.84
N ILE A 167 -16.46 27.98 21.63
CA ILE A 167 -14.99 28.05 21.63
C ILE A 167 -14.40 26.71 22.10
N LYS A 168 -14.98 26.10 23.13
CA LYS A 168 -14.54 24.79 23.66
C LYS A 168 -14.81 23.66 22.68
N ILE A 169 -15.91 23.72 21.93
CA ILE A 169 -16.18 22.78 20.86
C ILE A 169 -15.10 22.90 19.78
N ASN A 170 -14.76 24.12 19.34
CA ASN A 170 -13.73 24.33 18.32
C ASN A 170 -12.33 23.92 18.80
N GLU A 171 -11.99 24.12 20.08
CA GLU A 171 -10.75 23.61 20.68
C GLU A 171 -10.67 22.07 20.58
N LEU A 172 -11.78 21.36 20.87
CA LEU A 172 -11.85 19.91 20.71
C LEU A 172 -11.71 19.47 19.25
N VAL A 173 -12.40 20.16 18.32
CA VAL A 173 -12.29 19.89 16.87
C VAL A 173 -10.85 20.03 16.39
N LEU A 174 -10.17 21.10 16.80
CA LEU A 174 -8.77 21.35 16.44
C LEU A 174 -7.83 20.29 17.04
N ALA A 175 -8.03 19.91 18.30
CA ALA A 175 -7.20 18.88 18.95
C ALA A 175 -7.38 17.50 18.29
N ALA A 176 -8.63 17.08 18.07
CA ALA A 176 -8.93 15.81 17.42
C ALA A 176 -8.45 15.79 15.96
N GLY A 177 -8.61 16.89 15.23
CA GLY A 177 -8.13 17.03 13.86
C GLY A 177 -6.60 17.03 13.76
N ALA A 178 -5.91 17.70 14.68
CA ALA A 178 -4.44 17.68 14.75
C ALA A 178 -3.92 16.26 15.01
N TRP A 179 -4.48 15.57 16.01
CA TRP A 179 -4.13 14.19 16.32
C TRP A 179 -4.38 13.24 15.14
N ALA A 180 -5.51 13.40 14.44
CA ALA A 180 -5.80 12.59 13.27
C ALA A 180 -4.92 12.93 12.06
N GLY A 181 -4.33 14.13 12.01
CA GLY A 181 -3.30 14.49 11.05
C GLY A 181 -1.94 13.82 11.32
N GLU A 182 -1.67 13.42 12.56
CA GLU A 182 -0.43 12.73 12.94
C GLU A 182 -0.43 11.24 12.51
N LEU A 183 0.76 10.67 12.34
CA LEU A 183 0.94 9.25 12.02
C LEU A 183 1.21 8.47 13.32
N HIS A 184 0.40 7.44 13.59
CA HIS A 184 0.48 6.64 14.82
C HIS A 184 0.98 5.23 14.50
N ASN A 185 2.28 5.09 14.20
CA ASN A 185 2.89 3.84 13.67
C ASN A 185 2.30 3.41 12.33
N GLU A 186 2.14 4.38 11.43
CA GLU A 186 1.50 4.23 10.14
C GLU A 186 2.26 5.02 9.07
N LEU A 187 2.00 4.72 7.81
CA LEU A 187 2.48 5.49 6.67
C LEU A 187 1.31 5.98 5.83
N TRP A 188 1.47 7.14 5.19
CA TRP A 188 0.53 7.55 4.16
C TRP A 188 0.75 6.71 2.89
N VAL A 189 -0.32 6.09 2.41
CA VAL A 189 -0.34 5.37 1.13
C VAL A 189 -1.36 6.02 0.20
N PHE A 190 -0.93 6.31 -1.03
CA PHE A 190 -1.82 6.78 -2.09
C PHE A 190 -2.15 5.64 -3.04
N ASP A 191 -3.44 5.32 -3.17
CA ASP A 191 -3.94 4.30 -4.08
C ASP A 191 -5.34 4.68 -4.58
N GLN A 192 -5.63 4.40 -5.84
CA GLN A 192 -6.97 4.60 -6.44
C GLN A 192 -7.58 6.01 -6.24
N GLY A 193 -6.72 7.04 -6.13
CA GLY A 193 -7.15 8.44 -5.97
C GLY A 193 -7.28 8.92 -4.52
N TRP A 194 -6.86 8.12 -3.53
CA TRP A 194 -7.08 8.42 -2.11
C TRP A 194 -5.81 8.22 -1.29
N TRP A 195 -5.64 9.08 -0.28
CA TRP A 195 -4.69 8.87 0.80
C TRP A 195 -5.36 8.10 1.94
N PHE A 196 -4.68 7.08 2.46
CA PHE A 196 -5.05 6.39 3.69
C PHE A 196 -3.80 6.03 4.49
N LYS A 197 -3.98 5.74 5.78
CA LYS A 197 -2.89 5.31 6.67
C LYS A 197 -2.76 3.79 6.64
N ASP A 198 -1.54 3.28 6.43
CA ASP A 198 -1.26 1.85 6.33
C ASP A 198 -0.29 1.38 7.44
N PRO A 199 -0.79 0.81 8.54
CA PRO A 199 0.06 0.26 9.61
C PRO A 199 0.82 -1.00 9.17
N SER A 200 0.30 -1.73 8.18
CA SER A 200 0.95 -2.96 7.71
C SER A 200 2.22 -2.66 6.91
N LEU A 201 2.20 -1.61 6.10
CA LEU A 201 3.37 -1.13 5.37
C LEU A 201 4.39 -0.51 6.32
N TRP A 202 3.94 0.24 7.34
CA TRP A 202 4.82 0.73 8.41
C TRP A 202 5.55 -0.44 9.09
N GLN A 203 4.83 -1.48 9.53
CA GLN A 203 5.42 -2.65 10.17
C GLN A 203 6.42 -3.38 9.24
N SER A 204 6.11 -3.43 7.94
CA SER A 204 7.02 -3.99 6.92
C SER A 204 8.32 -3.19 6.81
N ALA A 205 8.24 -1.85 6.85
CA ALA A 205 9.41 -0.98 6.83
C ALA A 205 10.28 -1.18 8.07
N GLN A 206 9.68 -1.27 9.27
CA GLN A 206 10.40 -1.53 10.53
C GLN A 206 11.23 -2.82 10.52
N GLY A 207 10.86 -3.80 9.67
CA GLY A 207 11.61 -5.05 9.49
C GLY A 207 12.84 -4.95 8.60
N ALA A 208 13.15 -3.79 8.00
CA ALA A 208 14.28 -3.59 7.11
C ALA A 208 15.37 -2.72 7.77
N SER A 209 16.60 -3.23 7.88
CA SER A 209 17.76 -2.46 8.32
C SER A 209 18.77 -2.32 7.19
N TRP A 210 19.51 -1.19 7.17
CA TRP A 210 20.68 -1.03 6.29
C TRP A 210 21.79 -2.05 6.58
N ASP A 211 21.82 -2.62 7.79
CA ASP A 211 22.75 -3.70 8.14
C ASP A 211 22.46 -5.00 7.37
N ASP A 212 21.20 -5.24 6.99
CA ASP A 212 20.76 -6.44 6.28
C ASP A 212 20.80 -6.26 4.75
N VAL A 213 21.08 -5.04 4.26
CA VAL A 213 21.16 -4.73 2.83
C VAL A 213 22.58 -4.97 2.34
N ILE A 214 22.78 -5.95 1.46
CA ILE A 214 24.10 -6.23 0.86
C ILE A 214 24.26 -5.34 -0.38
N LEU A 215 25.19 -4.39 -0.32
CA LEU A 215 25.56 -3.47 -1.39
C LEU A 215 27.06 -3.19 -1.29
N ASP A 216 27.60 -2.52 -2.31
CA ASP A 216 28.91 -1.87 -2.19
C ASP A 216 28.90 -0.88 -1.00
N GLU A 217 29.94 -0.93 -0.16
CA GLU A 217 29.96 -0.19 1.11
C GLU A 217 30.04 1.33 0.90
N ASP A 218 30.78 1.78 -0.12
CA ASP A 218 30.85 3.21 -0.47
C ASP A 218 29.50 3.71 -1.00
N MET A 219 28.83 2.90 -1.82
CA MET A 219 27.47 3.17 -2.28
C MET A 219 26.47 3.22 -1.11
N LYS A 220 26.48 2.22 -0.22
CA LYS A 220 25.60 2.17 0.96
C LYS A 220 25.79 3.41 1.83
N LYS A 221 27.03 3.76 2.13
CA LYS A 221 27.36 4.95 2.91
C LYS A 221 26.85 6.23 2.23
N SER A 222 27.09 6.37 0.93
CA SER A 222 26.63 7.52 0.16
C SER A 222 25.11 7.65 0.16
N LEU A 223 24.38 6.53 0.07
CA LEU A 223 22.92 6.50 0.14
C LEU A 223 22.42 6.99 1.51
N ILE A 224 22.98 6.47 2.59
CA ILE A 224 22.61 6.86 3.96
C ILE A 224 22.89 8.35 4.20
N ASP A 225 24.10 8.79 3.82
CA ASP A 225 24.55 10.17 4.00
C ASP A 225 23.68 11.16 3.21
N ASP A 226 23.29 10.83 1.97
CA ASP A 226 22.46 11.69 1.13
C ASP A 226 21.08 11.97 1.71
N HIS A 227 20.44 10.94 2.26
CA HIS A 227 19.12 11.07 2.86
C HIS A 227 19.20 11.87 4.16
N ASN A 228 20.09 11.50 5.07
CA ASN A 228 20.23 12.18 6.36
C ASN A 228 20.68 13.64 6.19
N SER A 229 21.75 13.87 5.42
CA SER A 229 22.29 15.22 5.23
C SER A 229 21.29 16.17 4.59
N PHE A 230 20.41 15.69 3.70
CA PHE A 230 19.35 16.52 3.13
C PHE A 230 18.42 17.09 4.21
N PHE A 231 17.91 16.22 5.09
CA PHE A 231 16.98 16.63 6.15
C PHE A 231 17.66 17.50 7.21
N ASP A 232 18.96 17.26 7.48
CA ASP A 232 19.75 18.06 8.43
C ASP A 232 20.17 19.44 7.88
N SER A 233 20.12 19.62 6.55
CA SER A 233 20.69 20.82 5.89
C SER A 233 19.70 21.96 5.63
N LYS A 234 18.49 21.96 6.20
CA LYS A 234 17.45 22.98 5.95
C LYS A 234 17.98 24.42 6.02
N SER A 235 18.76 24.73 7.06
CA SER A 235 19.34 26.07 7.29
C SER A 235 20.35 26.45 6.21
N THR A 236 21.16 25.50 5.76
CA THR A 236 22.13 25.67 4.66
C THR A 236 21.44 26.04 3.37
N TYR A 237 20.40 25.31 2.98
CA TYR A 237 19.60 25.62 1.78
C TYR A 237 19.00 27.03 1.84
N LYS A 238 18.40 27.37 2.99
CA LYS A 238 17.82 28.69 3.23
C LYS A 238 18.87 29.81 3.11
N ASN A 239 20.05 29.64 3.70
CA ASN A 239 21.12 30.63 3.68
C ASN A 239 21.73 30.83 2.28
N LEU A 240 21.78 29.77 1.48
CA LEU A 240 22.26 29.82 0.09
C LEU A 240 21.20 30.31 -0.90
N GLY A 241 19.94 30.45 -0.48
CA GLY A 241 18.84 30.87 -1.35
C GLY A 241 18.47 29.85 -2.44
N VAL A 242 18.73 28.56 -2.19
CA VAL A 242 18.43 27.47 -3.13
C VAL A 242 17.23 26.64 -2.64
N PRO A 243 16.37 26.10 -3.54
CA PRO A 243 15.20 25.32 -3.15
C PRO A 243 15.59 24.09 -2.32
N TRP A 244 14.93 23.90 -1.17
CA TRP A 244 15.20 22.75 -0.30
C TRP A 244 14.40 21.53 -0.75
N LYS A 245 14.74 20.98 -1.91
CA LYS A 245 14.13 19.76 -2.46
C LYS A 245 15.20 18.81 -3.00
N ARG A 246 14.90 17.52 -3.04
CA ARG A 246 15.80 16.50 -3.57
C ARG A 246 15.01 15.40 -4.30
N GLY A 247 15.54 14.95 -5.43
CA GLY A 247 15.09 13.72 -6.08
C GLY A 247 16.25 12.77 -6.33
N ILE A 248 16.06 11.50 -6.02
CA ILE A 248 17.01 10.41 -6.29
C ILE A 248 16.31 9.29 -7.07
N ILE A 249 17.02 8.65 -8.01
CA ILE A 249 16.56 7.45 -8.71
C ILE A 249 17.48 6.28 -8.36
N TYR A 250 16.88 5.16 -7.94
CA TYR A 250 17.54 3.85 -7.91
C TYR A 250 17.20 3.11 -9.20
N HIS A 251 18.21 2.72 -9.97
CA HIS A 251 18.00 2.02 -11.24
C HIS A 251 18.93 0.83 -11.40
N GLY A 252 18.54 -0.11 -12.26
CA GLY A 252 19.33 -1.30 -12.59
C GLY A 252 18.47 -2.55 -12.67
N PRO A 253 19.06 -3.72 -12.96
CA PRO A 253 18.33 -4.98 -13.13
C PRO A 253 17.40 -5.32 -11.95
N PRO A 254 16.28 -6.02 -12.22
CA PRO A 254 15.35 -6.45 -11.18
C PRO A 254 16.02 -7.41 -10.19
N GLY A 255 15.57 -7.39 -8.93
CA GLY A 255 16.04 -8.33 -7.92
C GLY A 255 17.35 -8.00 -7.21
N ASN A 256 17.96 -6.83 -7.47
CA ASN A 256 19.25 -6.42 -6.89
C ASN A 256 19.14 -5.37 -5.77
N GLY A 257 18.04 -5.39 -5.00
CA GLY A 257 17.99 -4.69 -3.72
C GLY A 257 17.40 -3.26 -3.70
N LYS A 258 16.93 -2.71 -4.83
CA LYS A 258 16.31 -1.37 -4.89
C LYS A 258 15.20 -1.17 -3.83
N THR A 259 14.21 -2.07 -3.81
CA THR A 259 13.04 -1.98 -2.91
C THR A 259 13.39 -2.23 -1.44
N ILE A 260 14.37 -3.10 -1.12
CA ILE A 260 14.79 -3.29 0.28
C ILE A 260 15.58 -2.08 0.78
N SER A 261 16.38 -1.43 -0.07
CA SER A 261 17.06 -0.17 0.24
C SER A 261 16.07 0.97 0.47
N VAL A 262 14.99 1.07 -0.32
CA VAL A 262 13.89 2.00 -0.05
C VAL A 262 13.29 1.74 1.33
N ARG A 263 12.93 0.49 1.65
CA ARG A 263 12.37 0.13 2.97
C ARG A 263 13.32 0.41 4.13
N ALA A 264 14.61 0.10 3.99
CA ALA A 264 15.64 0.43 4.99
C ALA A 264 15.77 1.95 5.20
N THR A 265 15.67 2.73 4.11
CA THR A 265 15.63 4.20 4.18
C THR A 265 14.38 4.69 4.91
N MET A 266 13.22 4.13 4.60
CA MET A 266 11.95 4.47 5.28
C MET A 266 12.08 4.24 6.78
N HIS A 267 12.57 3.06 7.19
CA HIS A 267 12.80 2.75 8.61
C HIS A 267 13.75 3.75 9.27
N MET A 268 14.91 3.98 8.67
CA MET A 268 15.89 4.95 9.16
C MET A 268 15.27 6.34 9.33
N LEU A 269 14.44 6.80 8.38
CA LEU A 269 13.81 8.11 8.44
C LEU A 269 12.67 8.21 9.46
N LEU A 270 11.94 7.11 9.70
CA LEU A 270 10.91 7.01 10.73
C LEU A 270 11.49 6.99 12.15
N ASP A 271 12.68 6.39 12.32
CA ASP A 271 13.38 6.27 13.62
C ASP A 271 14.14 7.55 14.03
N ARG A 272 14.19 8.57 13.16
CA ARG A 272 14.78 9.88 13.47
C ARG A 272 13.98 10.65 14.52
N ASP A 273 14.64 11.62 15.16
CA ASP A 273 14.01 12.64 16.01
C ASP A 273 14.36 14.05 15.50
N PRO A 274 13.40 14.82 14.92
CA PRO A 274 12.02 14.41 14.65
C PRO A 274 11.94 13.39 13.50
N SER A 275 10.95 12.50 13.57
CA SER A 275 10.68 11.50 12.53
C SER A 275 10.29 12.19 11.22
N ILE A 276 10.75 11.64 10.08
CA ILE A 276 10.34 12.12 8.77
C ILE A 276 9.21 11.24 8.22
N PRO A 277 7.99 11.79 8.01
CA PRO A 277 6.87 11.03 7.48
C PRO A 277 7.17 10.51 6.07
N THR A 278 6.85 9.23 5.84
CA THR A 278 6.93 8.62 4.51
C THR A 278 5.55 8.60 3.85
N MET A 279 5.54 8.92 2.56
CA MET A 279 4.37 8.94 1.69
C MET A 279 4.60 8.01 0.51
N TYR A 280 3.95 6.85 0.53
CA TYR A 280 4.14 5.80 -0.47
C TYR A 280 3.07 5.87 -1.55
N VAL A 281 3.47 6.05 -2.81
CA VAL A 281 2.52 6.07 -3.94
C VAL A 281 2.46 4.69 -4.57
N ARG A 282 1.30 4.03 -4.46
CA ARG A 282 1.07 2.70 -5.03
C ARG A 282 0.55 2.77 -6.45
N SER A 283 -0.39 3.69 -6.72
CA SER A 283 -0.97 3.88 -8.04
C SER A 283 -1.46 5.31 -8.21
N ILE A 284 -1.42 5.81 -9.44
CA ILE A 284 -2.05 7.09 -9.82
C ILE A 284 -3.30 6.90 -10.68
N ASP A 285 -3.73 5.65 -10.92
CA ASP A 285 -4.95 5.37 -11.66
C ASP A 285 -6.16 5.50 -10.75
N SER A 286 -7.15 6.28 -11.20
CA SER A 286 -8.40 6.48 -10.46
C SER A 286 -9.48 7.08 -11.36
N TRP A 287 -10.70 7.17 -10.83
CA TRP A 287 -11.86 7.79 -11.49
C TRP A 287 -11.68 9.28 -11.81
N MET A 288 -10.82 10.00 -11.07
CA MET A 288 -10.53 11.43 -11.30
C MET A 288 -9.43 11.64 -12.34
N GLY A 289 -8.76 10.56 -12.76
CA GLY A 289 -7.65 10.58 -13.69
C GLY A 289 -6.29 10.88 -13.03
N PRO A 290 -5.19 10.48 -13.69
CA PRO A 290 -3.86 10.48 -13.07
C PRO A 290 -3.26 11.87 -12.87
N GLN A 291 -3.67 12.88 -13.65
CA GLN A 291 -3.24 14.27 -13.44
C GLN A 291 -3.76 14.82 -12.10
N ALA A 292 -5.04 14.58 -11.79
CA ALA A 292 -5.61 14.96 -10.50
C ALA A 292 -4.91 14.25 -9.34
N CYS A 293 -4.59 12.96 -9.51
CA CYS A 293 -3.85 12.17 -8.53
C CYS A 293 -2.46 12.75 -8.23
N ILE A 294 -1.68 13.09 -9.26
CA ILE A 294 -0.37 13.73 -9.09
C ILE A 294 -0.51 15.04 -8.30
N SER A 295 -1.54 15.84 -8.60
CA SER A 295 -1.84 17.07 -7.86
C SER A 295 -2.11 16.82 -6.37
N LEU A 296 -2.94 15.81 -6.06
CA LEU A 296 -3.26 15.42 -4.69
C LEU A 296 -2.05 14.88 -3.94
N ILE A 297 -1.17 14.13 -4.63
CA ILE A 297 0.05 13.59 -4.04
C ILE A 297 0.96 14.73 -3.56
N PHE A 298 1.25 15.69 -4.45
CA PHE A 298 2.12 16.80 -4.11
C PHE A 298 1.46 17.83 -3.18
N ALA A 299 0.14 18.00 -3.22
CA ALA A 299 -0.58 18.79 -2.22
C ALA A 299 -0.37 18.22 -0.82
N LYS A 300 -0.58 16.91 -0.65
CA LYS A 300 -0.35 16.24 0.62
C LYS A 300 1.11 16.27 1.06
N ALA A 301 2.05 16.13 0.11
CA ALA A 301 3.47 16.23 0.42
C ALA A 301 3.88 17.61 0.96
N ARG A 302 3.28 18.68 0.44
CA ARG A 302 3.49 20.05 0.95
C ARG A 302 2.88 20.24 2.34
N GLU A 303 1.75 19.60 2.64
CA GLU A 303 1.17 19.60 4.00
C GLU A 303 2.08 18.89 5.02
N PHE A 304 2.75 17.81 4.60
CA PHE A 304 3.59 16.97 5.46
C PHE A 304 5.07 17.31 5.43
N ALA A 305 5.48 18.37 4.73
CA ALA A 305 6.89 18.74 4.61
C ALA A 305 7.49 19.10 5.99
N PRO A 306 8.70 18.61 6.33
CA PRO A 306 9.58 17.78 5.51
C PRO A 306 9.12 16.32 5.42
N CYS A 307 9.14 15.74 4.21
CA CYS A 307 8.63 14.38 3.97
C CYS A 307 9.45 13.61 2.93
N TYR A 308 9.26 12.29 2.93
CA TYR A 308 9.86 11.35 2.00
C TYR A 308 8.80 10.69 1.11
N ILE A 309 8.78 11.01 -0.19
CA ILE A 309 7.86 10.42 -1.17
C ILE A 309 8.53 9.23 -1.84
N VAL A 310 7.85 8.08 -1.83
CA VAL A 310 8.31 6.86 -2.50
C VAL A 310 7.49 6.60 -3.76
N LEU A 311 8.18 6.54 -4.91
CA LEU A 311 7.64 6.19 -6.22
C LEU A 311 8.34 4.92 -6.74
N GLU A 312 7.83 3.73 -6.41
CA GLU A 312 8.39 2.50 -6.97
C GLU A 312 7.93 2.28 -8.43
N ASP A 313 8.82 1.74 -9.26
CA ASP A 313 8.60 1.48 -10.68
C ASP A 313 8.04 2.71 -11.41
N ILE A 314 8.74 3.84 -11.32
CA ILE A 314 8.29 5.15 -11.80
C ILE A 314 7.95 5.16 -13.30
N ASP A 315 8.54 4.27 -14.09
CA ASP A 315 8.21 4.04 -15.50
C ASP A 315 6.77 3.56 -15.70
N THR A 316 6.24 2.80 -14.74
CA THR A 316 4.83 2.35 -14.74
C THR A 316 3.88 3.45 -14.28
N LEU A 317 4.32 4.27 -13.30
CA LEU A 317 3.52 5.37 -12.76
C LEU A 317 3.44 6.55 -13.74
N ILE A 318 4.57 6.96 -14.31
CA ILE A 318 4.68 8.21 -15.07
C ILE A 318 4.72 7.92 -16.56
N THR A 319 3.54 7.65 -17.11
CA THR A 319 3.37 7.42 -18.55
C THR A 319 3.62 8.70 -19.38
N PRO A 320 3.88 8.56 -20.69
CA PRO A 320 4.06 9.70 -21.60
C PRO A 320 2.94 10.76 -21.54
N TYR A 321 1.70 10.36 -21.23
CA TYR A 321 0.51 11.21 -21.14
C TYR A 321 0.50 12.13 -19.91
N VAL A 322 1.05 11.69 -18.77
CA VAL A 322 1.00 12.43 -17.50
C VAL A 322 2.31 13.11 -17.13
N ARG A 323 3.39 12.73 -17.82
CA ARG A 323 4.75 13.25 -17.64
C ARG A 323 4.85 14.76 -17.47
N SER A 324 4.28 15.56 -18.38
CA SER A 324 4.40 17.03 -18.30
C SER A 324 3.77 17.57 -17.01
N TYR A 325 2.70 16.93 -16.55
CA TYR A 325 2.04 17.28 -15.30
C TYR A 325 2.90 16.92 -14.08
N PHE A 326 3.46 15.71 -14.06
CA PHE A 326 4.40 15.28 -13.03
C PHE A 326 5.62 16.20 -12.94
N LEU A 327 6.23 16.53 -14.07
CA LEU A 327 7.39 17.42 -14.13
C LEU A 327 7.07 18.83 -13.62
N ASN A 328 5.87 19.35 -13.88
CA ASN A 328 5.45 20.65 -13.35
C ASN A 328 5.32 20.64 -11.82
N GLU A 329 4.80 19.54 -11.25
CA GLU A 329 4.74 19.40 -9.79
C GLU A 329 6.14 19.21 -9.18
N VAL A 330 7.05 18.46 -9.80
CA VAL A 330 8.44 18.28 -9.33
C VAL A 330 9.27 19.56 -9.41
N ASP A 331 9.13 20.31 -10.51
CA ASP A 331 9.82 21.59 -10.70
C ASP A 331 9.35 22.63 -9.69
N GLY A 332 8.10 22.53 -9.23
CA GLY A 332 7.60 23.36 -8.15
C GLY A 332 7.30 24.78 -8.61
N LEU A 333 6.29 24.95 -9.49
CA LEU A 333 5.61 26.25 -9.60
C LEU A 333 5.00 26.69 -8.24
N LYS A 334 4.86 25.74 -7.31
CA LYS A 334 4.53 25.90 -5.89
C LYS A 334 5.75 25.53 -5.03
N GLN A 335 5.83 26.07 -3.80
CA GLN A 335 6.96 25.86 -2.89
C GLN A 335 7.01 24.40 -2.40
N ASN A 336 8.00 23.62 -2.90
CA ASN A 336 8.24 22.21 -2.55
C ASN A 336 9.37 22.05 -1.51
N ASP A 337 9.55 23.03 -0.62
CA ASP A 337 10.59 22.97 0.40
C ASP A 337 10.35 21.81 1.37
N GLY A 338 11.40 21.05 1.68
CA GLY A 338 11.39 19.88 2.55
C GLY A 338 10.96 18.58 1.89
N ILE A 339 10.68 18.56 0.59
CA ILE A 339 10.24 17.34 -0.11
C ILE A 339 11.45 16.59 -0.67
N PHE A 340 11.60 15.34 -0.24
CA PHE A 340 12.53 14.37 -0.82
C PHE A 340 11.74 13.32 -1.61
N ILE A 341 12.09 13.10 -2.87
CA ILE A 341 11.46 12.08 -3.72
C ILE A 341 12.49 10.98 -4.00
N ILE A 342 12.16 9.74 -3.62
CA ILE A 342 12.86 8.56 -4.13
C ILE A 342 12.02 7.92 -5.23
N ALA A 343 12.68 7.52 -6.31
CA ALA A 343 12.07 6.72 -7.36
C ALA A 343 12.89 5.47 -7.64
N THR A 344 12.23 4.36 -7.98
CA THR A 344 12.90 3.16 -8.50
C THR A 344 12.49 2.90 -9.93
N THR A 345 13.37 2.28 -10.72
CA THR A 345 13.05 1.78 -12.07
C THR A 345 13.98 0.63 -12.44
N ASN A 346 13.52 -0.27 -13.30
CA ASN A 346 14.40 -1.25 -13.94
C ASN A 346 15.02 -0.72 -15.24
N HIS A 347 14.38 0.25 -15.88
CA HIS A 347 14.69 0.75 -17.22
C HIS A 347 14.86 2.26 -17.21
N LEU A 348 16.06 2.73 -16.84
CA LEU A 348 16.35 4.17 -16.78
C LEU A 348 16.26 4.82 -18.18
N GLU A 349 16.58 4.04 -19.21
CA GLU A 349 16.53 4.40 -20.63
C GLU A 349 15.12 4.67 -21.14
N ASP A 350 14.11 4.04 -20.55
CA ASP A 350 12.70 4.21 -20.92
C ASP A 350 12.09 5.47 -20.30
N LEU A 351 12.75 6.02 -19.26
CA LEU A 351 12.32 7.25 -18.64
C LEU A 351 12.58 8.46 -19.53
N ASP A 352 11.67 9.42 -19.44
CA ASP A 352 11.81 10.68 -20.14
C ASP A 352 13.13 11.40 -19.80
N PRO A 353 13.83 11.97 -20.80
CA PRO A 353 15.06 12.73 -20.56
C PRO A 353 14.92 13.86 -19.55
N GLY A 354 13.72 14.46 -19.43
CA GLY A 354 13.42 15.47 -18.42
C GLY A 354 13.38 14.92 -16.99
N ILE A 355 13.11 13.63 -16.80
CA ILE A 355 13.21 12.93 -15.50
C ILE A 355 14.63 12.41 -15.31
N ALA A 356 15.16 11.69 -16.30
CA ALA A 356 16.42 10.96 -16.18
C ALA A 356 17.67 11.85 -16.29
N LYS A 357 17.64 12.93 -17.07
CA LYS A 357 18.86 13.69 -17.42
C LYS A 357 18.87 15.12 -16.90
N ARG A 358 17.72 15.74 -16.62
CA ARG A 358 17.67 17.16 -16.24
C ARG A 358 18.02 17.37 -14.76
N PRO A 359 19.02 18.20 -14.44
CA PRO A 359 19.33 18.60 -13.06
C PRO A 359 18.17 19.36 -12.40
N SER A 360 18.16 19.41 -11.07
CA SER A 360 17.14 20.02 -10.19
C SER A 360 15.85 19.22 -10.00
N ARG A 361 15.70 18.06 -10.69
CA ARG A 361 14.56 17.14 -10.55
C ARG A 361 14.99 15.88 -9.82
N PHE A 362 15.74 15.05 -10.54
CA PHE A 362 16.43 13.88 -9.99
C PHE A 362 17.93 14.08 -10.17
N ASP A 363 18.53 14.70 -9.16
CA ASP A 363 19.91 15.17 -9.18
C ASP A 363 20.91 14.01 -9.12
N ARG A 364 20.51 12.91 -8.48
CA ARG A 364 21.36 11.74 -8.26
C ARG A 364 20.71 10.47 -8.76
N LYS A 365 21.52 9.59 -9.32
CA LYS A 365 21.14 8.24 -9.72
C LYS A 365 22.11 7.25 -9.10
N TYR A 366 21.56 6.20 -8.52
CA TYR A 366 22.31 5.09 -7.99
C TYR A 366 22.01 3.86 -8.82
N TYR A 367 23.06 3.29 -9.40
CA TYR A 367 22.97 2.06 -10.17
C TYR A 367 23.14 0.86 -9.26
N PHE A 368 22.20 -0.07 -9.32
CA PHE A 368 22.19 -1.33 -8.60
C PHE A 368 22.52 -2.46 -9.59
N PRO A 369 23.81 -2.79 -9.78
CA PRO A 369 24.22 -3.86 -10.70
C PRO A 369 23.86 -5.24 -10.15
N ASP A 370 24.06 -6.27 -10.98
CA ASP A 370 24.12 -7.64 -10.48
C ASP A 370 25.30 -7.80 -9.49
N PRO A 371 25.15 -8.65 -8.46
CA PRO A 371 26.13 -8.77 -7.39
C PRO A 371 27.44 -9.38 -7.89
N ASN A 372 28.55 -8.79 -7.44
CA ASN A 372 29.87 -9.38 -7.62
C ASN A 372 30.07 -10.62 -6.72
N VAL A 373 31.16 -11.36 -6.92
CA VAL A 373 31.42 -12.61 -6.17
C VAL A 373 31.42 -12.42 -4.66
N ASP A 374 31.98 -11.32 -4.14
CA ASP A 374 32.07 -11.07 -2.71
C ASP A 374 30.69 -10.71 -2.11
N GLN A 375 29.84 -10.01 -2.87
CA GLN A 375 28.45 -9.74 -2.50
C GLN A 375 27.60 -11.02 -2.53
N ARG A 376 27.80 -11.90 -3.51
CA ARG A 376 27.13 -13.22 -3.56
C ARG A 376 27.57 -14.09 -2.39
N GLU A 377 28.84 -14.05 -2.02
CA GLU A 377 29.38 -14.75 -0.85
C GLU A 377 28.77 -14.20 0.45
N ALA A 378 28.69 -12.88 0.62
CA ALA A 378 28.00 -12.25 1.75
C ALA A 378 26.52 -12.69 1.83
N TYR A 379 25.84 -12.79 0.68
CA TYR A 379 24.47 -13.30 0.60
C TYR A 379 24.37 -14.79 0.99
N CYS A 380 25.38 -15.59 0.66
CA CYS A 380 25.46 -16.97 1.15
C CYS A 380 25.62 -17.04 2.67
N TYR A 381 26.43 -16.17 3.28
CA TYR A 381 26.52 -16.09 4.76
C TYR A 381 25.20 -15.66 5.40
N PHE A 382 24.43 -14.78 4.76
CA PHE A 382 23.06 -14.47 5.20
C PHE A 382 22.17 -15.72 5.24
N TRP A 383 22.19 -16.54 4.18
CA TRP A 383 21.47 -17.81 4.14
C TRP A 383 21.96 -18.82 5.16
N GLN A 384 23.28 -18.90 5.36
CA GLN A 384 23.90 -19.76 6.37
C GLN A 384 23.41 -19.40 7.78
N LYS A 385 23.39 -18.10 8.13
CA LYS A 385 22.84 -17.61 9.40
C LYS A 385 21.36 -17.96 9.55
N LYS A 386 20.57 -17.79 8.48
CA LYS A 386 19.14 -18.12 8.44
C LYS A 386 18.88 -19.62 8.65
N LEU A 387 19.77 -20.48 8.18
CA LEU A 387 19.67 -21.94 8.25
C LEU A 387 20.38 -22.55 9.46
N LYS A 388 21.06 -21.76 10.28
CA LYS A 388 21.89 -22.25 11.41
C LYS A 388 21.15 -23.18 12.37
N SER A 389 19.84 -23.01 12.55
CA SER A 389 19.02 -23.87 13.43
C SER A 389 18.52 -25.15 12.75
N ASN A 390 18.72 -25.31 11.44
CA ASN A 390 18.27 -26.46 10.67
C ASN A 390 19.31 -27.58 10.74
N LYS A 391 18.99 -28.64 11.49
CA LYS A 391 19.88 -29.81 11.67
C LYS A 391 19.91 -30.75 10.47
N ASP A 392 18.97 -30.60 9.53
CA ASP A 392 18.87 -31.46 8.35
C ASP A 392 19.71 -30.92 7.17
N VAL A 393 20.40 -29.78 7.33
CA VAL A 393 21.21 -29.14 6.28
C VAL A 393 22.60 -28.81 6.82
N ASP A 394 23.64 -29.44 6.25
CA ASP A 394 25.03 -29.10 6.52
C ASP A 394 25.50 -27.98 5.59
N PHE A 395 25.90 -26.84 6.16
CA PHE A 395 26.28 -25.62 5.43
C PHE A 395 27.54 -24.97 6.03
N PRO A 396 28.73 -25.57 5.82
CA PRO A 396 30.00 -24.99 6.29
C PRO A 396 30.45 -23.78 5.46
N ASP A 397 31.29 -22.92 6.04
CA ASP A 397 31.73 -21.63 5.46
C ASP A 397 32.32 -21.76 4.06
N GLN A 398 33.05 -22.85 3.79
CA GLN A 398 33.64 -23.13 2.47
C GLN A 398 32.61 -23.24 1.34
N LEU A 399 31.35 -23.57 1.64
CA LEU A 399 30.28 -23.58 0.65
C LEU A 399 29.83 -22.18 0.27
N CYS A 400 30.01 -21.16 1.12
CA CYS A 400 29.60 -19.79 0.79
C CYS A 400 30.36 -19.28 -0.43
N ARG A 401 31.69 -19.47 -0.45
CA ARG A 401 32.52 -19.10 -1.60
C ARG A 401 32.19 -19.93 -2.84
N ALA A 402 32.10 -21.25 -2.69
CA ALA A 402 31.82 -22.14 -3.82
C ALA A 402 30.45 -21.88 -4.47
N ILE A 403 29.40 -21.60 -3.67
CA ILE A 403 28.08 -21.21 -4.19
C ILE A 403 28.15 -19.85 -4.89
N ALA A 404 28.88 -18.88 -4.33
CA ALA A 404 29.07 -17.57 -4.95
C ALA A 404 29.74 -17.66 -6.34
N GLU A 405 30.66 -18.61 -6.54
CA GLU A 405 31.34 -18.84 -7.81
C GLU A 405 30.42 -19.46 -8.88
N ILE A 406 29.63 -20.48 -8.54
CA ILE A 406 28.71 -21.13 -9.50
C ILE A 406 27.49 -20.25 -9.87
N THR A 407 27.14 -19.29 -9.02
CA THR A 407 26.03 -18.34 -9.21
C THR A 407 26.42 -17.08 -10.00
N ASP A 408 27.53 -17.11 -10.75
CA ASP A 408 27.95 -15.97 -11.55
C ASP A 408 26.90 -15.54 -12.58
N GLY A 409 26.64 -14.23 -12.63
CA GLY A 409 25.60 -13.61 -13.45
C GLY A 409 24.17 -13.66 -12.86
N PHE A 410 23.96 -14.19 -11.66
CA PHE A 410 22.65 -14.19 -11.02
C PHE A 410 22.42 -12.91 -10.19
N SER A 411 21.20 -12.37 -10.25
CA SER A 411 20.73 -11.37 -9.28
C SER A 411 20.51 -12.00 -7.90
N PHE A 412 20.42 -11.19 -6.84
CA PHE A 412 20.09 -11.73 -5.51
C PHE A 412 18.76 -12.49 -5.48
N ALA A 413 17.77 -12.09 -6.30
CA ALA A 413 16.52 -12.82 -6.44
C ALA A 413 16.69 -14.22 -7.06
N TYR A 414 17.56 -14.36 -8.07
CA TYR A 414 17.88 -15.67 -8.65
C TYR A 414 18.65 -16.55 -7.67
N ILE A 415 19.58 -15.98 -6.90
CA ILE A 415 20.30 -16.73 -5.85
C ILE A 415 19.33 -17.18 -4.75
N GLN A 416 18.39 -16.32 -4.35
CA GLN A 416 17.31 -16.68 -3.43
C GLN A 416 16.50 -17.86 -3.95
N GLU A 417 16.09 -17.83 -5.22
CA GLU A 417 15.35 -18.94 -5.82
C GLU A 417 16.17 -20.23 -5.84
N ALA A 418 17.46 -20.15 -6.17
CA ALA A 418 18.36 -21.31 -6.13
C ALA A 418 18.42 -21.93 -4.72
N PHE A 419 18.54 -21.12 -3.66
CA PHE A 419 18.47 -21.60 -2.27
C PHE A 419 17.11 -22.24 -1.95
N VAL A 420 16.00 -21.59 -2.31
CA VAL A 420 14.65 -22.09 -2.02
C VAL A 420 14.41 -23.43 -2.72
N ALA A 421 14.69 -23.52 -4.02
CA ALA A 421 14.55 -24.74 -4.81
C ALA A 421 15.40 -25.88 -4.24
N THR A 422 16.65 -25.59 -3.90
CA THR A 422 17.59 -26.55 -3.30
C THR A 422 17.06 -27.11 -1.98
N LEU A 423 16.62 -26.23 -1.07
CA LEU A 423 16.11 -26.63 0.24
C LEU A 423 14.81 -27.45 0.13
N LEU A 424 13.92 -27.11 -0.80
CA LEU A 424 12.70 -27.86 -1.06
C LEU A 424 12.99 -29.24 -1.63
N ALA A 425 13.98 -29.37 -2.54
CA ALA A 425 14.41 -30.64 -3.09
C ALA A 425 14.97 -31.56 -2.00
N ILE A 426 15.84 -31.03 -1.12
CA ILE A 426 16.39 -31.76 0.04
C ILE A 426 15.26 -32.21 0.96
N ALA A 427 14.34 -31.30 1.34
CA ALA A 427 13.23 -31.62 2.22
C ALA A 427 12.31 -32.74 1.68
N ARG A 428 12.08 -32.77 0.35
CA ARG A 428 11.30 -33.83 -0.31
C ARG A 428 12.01 -35.19 -0.20
N ARG A 429 13.32 -35.26 -0.43
CA ARG A 429 14.10 -36.49 -0.30
C ARG A 429 14.16 -37.00 1.14
N THR A 430 14.33 -36.10 2.11
CA THR A 430 14.33 -36.47 3.54
C THR A 430 12.98 -37.05 3.98
N LYS A 431 11.86 -36.49 3.50
CA LYS A 431 10.53 -37.07 3.73
C LYS A 431 10.35 -38.42 3.04
N GLY A 432 10.83 -38.58 1.80
CA GLY A 432 10.80 -39.86 1.08
C GLY A 432 11.60 -40.96 1.80
N LYS A 433 12.80 -40.66 2.30
CA LYS A 433 13.63 -41.57 3.11
C LYS A 433 12.99 -41.92 4.46
N ARG A 434 12.30 -40.97 5.12
CA ARG A 434 11.56 -41.23 6.36
C ARG A 434 10.27 -42.04 6.13
N ALA A 435 9.62 -41.88 4.98
CA ALA A 435 8.43 -42.65 4.61
C ALA A 435 8.76 -44.08 4.14
N SER A 436 9.86 -44.30 3.43
CA SER A 436 10.28 -45.64 2.99
C SER A 436 10.82 -46.54 4.11
N GLY A 437 11.05 -46.00 5.32
CA GLY A 437 11.31 -46.78 6.53
C GLY A 437 10.07 -47.45 7.15
N GLY A 438 8.87 -47.22 6.59
CA GLY A 438 7.63 -47.89 6.95
C GLY A 438 6.93 -48.44 5.70
N SER A 439 7.15 -49.72 5.42
CA SER A 439 6.40 -50.59 4.49
C SER A 439 5.83 -49.98 3.19
N GLY A 440 6.50 -50.29 2.07
CA GLY A 440 5.89 -50.72 0.81
C GLY A 440 4.90 -49.79 0.10
N ASP A 441 5.40 -48.92 -0.76
CA ASP A 441 5.12 -48.97 -2.21
C ASP A 441 5.92 -47.88 -2.92
N ALA A 442 6.90 -48.30 -3.73
CA ALA A 442 7.80 -47.43 -4.45
C ALA A 442 7.21 -47.08 -5.82
N TRP A 443 6.90 -45.80 -6.04
CA TRP A 443 6.73 -45.26 -7.39
C TRP A 443 8.11 -45.09 -8.03
N VAL A 444 8.30 -45.77 -9.16
CA VAL A 444 9.49 -45.72 -10.01
C VAL A 444 9.66 -44.31 -10.56
N LEU A 445 10.76 -43.65 -10.20
CA LEU A 445 11.25 -42.47 -10.91
C LEU A 445 12.20 -42.96 -12.02
N VAL A 446 11.91 -42.50 -13.23
CA VAL A 446 12.74 -42.71 -14.42
C VAL A 446 14.11 -42.09 -14.18
N SER A 447 15.13 -42.94 -14.18
CA SER A 447 16.53 -42.56 -14.27
C SER A 447 16.90 -42.37 -15.73
N ASP A 448 17.17 -41.13 -16.14
CA ASP A 448 18.03 -40.89 -17.29
C ASP A 448 19.44 -40.64 -16.75
N ASP A 449 20.19 -41.73 -16.78
CA ASP A 449 21.60 -41.84 -16.45
C ASP A 449 22.39 -41.59 -17.75
N GLU A 450 23.00 -40.42 -17.89
CA GLU A 450 24.19 -40.23 -18.72
C GLU A 450 25.14 -39.26 -17.99
N GLY A 451 26.10 -39.83 -17.27
CA GLY A 451 27.23 -39.08 -16.70
C GLY A 451 28.22 -38.65 -17.79
N PRO A 452 28.84 -37.48 -17.70
CA PRO A 452 29.94 -37.13 -18.59
C PRO A 452 31.22 -37.81 -18.11
N GLY A 453 31.94 -38.39 -19.06
CA GLY A 453 33.25 -39.00 -18.84
C GLY A 453 34.27 -38.02 -18.28
N SER A 454 35.10 -38.55 -17.38
CA SER A 454 36.25 -37.88 -16.79
C SER A 454 37.34 -37.63 -17.82
N ASP A 455 37.72 -36.37 -18.01
CA ASP A 455 39.07 -36.00 -18.43
C ASP A 455 39.57 -34.93 -17.45
N GLY A 456 40.74 -35.20 -16.87
CA GLY A 456 41.22 -34.52 -15.67
C GLY A 456 41.99 -33.22 -15.94
N SER A 457 41.80 -32.25 -15.03
CA SER A 457 42.83 -31.28 -14.63
C SER A 457 42.51 -30.64 -13.27
N GLU A 458 43.41 -30.88 -12.31
CA GLU A 458 43.85 -30.01 -11.20
C GLU A 458 42.84 -29.41 -10.18
N GLY A 459 42.59 -30.17 -9.10
CA GLY A 459 42.80 -29.74 -7.71
C GLY A 459 41.92 -28.64 -7.11
N GLY A 460 40.74 -29.00 -6.60
CA GLY A 460 39.98 -28.18 -5.63
C GLY A 460 38.51 -28.55 -5.45
N GLU A 461 37.85 -29.09 -6.47
CA GLU A 461 36.39 -29.29 -6.47
C GLU A 461 35.91 -30.62 -5.85
N ASP A 462 36.75 -31.66 -5.82
CA ASP A 462 36.34 -33.02 -5.43
C ASP A 462 35.94 -33.18 -3.93
N ASP A 463 36.28 -32.23 -3.07
CA ASP A 463 35.97 -32.31 -1.62
C ASP A 463 34.61 -31.68 -1.23
N LEU A 464 33.99 -30.87 -2.10
CA LEU A 464 32.74 -30.18 -1.77
C LEU A 464 31.48 -30.97 -2.16
N ASP A 465 31.61 -31.95 -3.04
CA ASP A 465 30.49 -32.80 -3.49
C ASP A 465 30.01 -33.80 -2.42
N LYS A 466 30.72 -33.89 -1.30
CA LYS A 466 30.23 -34.59 -0.10
C LYS A 466 29.04 -33.89 0.57
N PHE A 467 28.84 -32.58 0.32
CA PHE A 467 27.74 -31.82 0.91
C PHE A 467 26.50 -31.89 0.02
N GLU A 468 25.43 -32.51 0.52
CA GLU A 468 24.14 -32.65 -0.20
C GLU A 468 23.60 -31.27 -0.65
N LEU A 469 23.80 -30.23 0.15
CA LEU A 469 23.44 -28.86 -0.18
C LEU A 469 24.12 -28.37 -1.46
N PHE A 470 25.43 -28.60 -1.60
CA PHE A 470 26.21 -28.10 -2.72
C PHE A 470 25.88 -28.85 -4.01
N VAL A 471 25.77 -30.18 -3.94
CA VAL A 471 25.39 -31.02 -5.10
C VAL A 471 24.03 -30.60 -5.65
N GLU A 472 23.03 -30.42 -4.78
CA GLU A 472 21.71 -29.99 -5.22
C GLU A 472 21.70 -28.52 -5.69
N MET A 473 22.48 -27.64 -5.06
CA MET A 473 22.64 -26.25 -5.51
C MET A 473 23.20 -26.18 -6.95
N LYS A 474 24.25 -26.96 -7.29
CA LYS A 474 24.78 -27.03 -8.66
C LYS A 474 23.69 -27.40 -9.67
N ARG A 475 22.84 -28.36 -9.33
CA ARG A 475 21.72 -28.78 -10.16
C ARG A 475 20.70 -27.66 -10.36
N GLN A 476 20.27 -26.99 -9.29
CA GLN A 476 19.26 -25.93 -9.38
C GLN A 476 19.79 -24.69 -10.10
N VAL A 477 21.06 -24.34 -9.89
CA VAL A 477 21.72 -23.25 -10.64
C VAL A 477 21.76 -23.56 -12.14
N LYS A 478 22.06 -24.80 -12.54
CA LYS A 478 22.03 -25.19 -13.96
C LYS A 478 20.64 -25.02 -14.56
N ILE A 479 19.59 -25.51 -13.88
CA ILE A 479 18.20 -25.38 -14.33
C ILE A 479 17.78 -23.91 -14.49
N LEU A 480 18.11 -23.07 -13.50
CA LEU A 480 17.78 -21.64 -13.56
C LEU A 480 18.54 -20.92 -14.68
N ARG A 481 19.79 -21.31 -14.94
CA ARG A 481 20.61 -20.73 -16.01
C ARG A 481 20.06 -21.07 -17.39
N GLU A 482 19.66 -22.31 -17.63
CA GLU A 482 18.98 -22.74 -18.86
C GLU A 482 17.71 -21.90 -19.11
N GLY A 483 16.90 -21.66 -18.07
CA GLY A 483 15.70 -20.80 -18.19
C GLY A 483 15.99 -19.33 -18.53
N ILE A 484 17.11 -18.77 -18.04
CA ILE A 484 17.53 -17.39 -18.37
C ILE A 484 17.97 -17.28 -19.83
N GLU A 485 18.65 -18.30 -20.36
CA GLU A 485 19.11 -18.33 -21.76
C GLU A 485 17.90 -18.41 -22.71
N ASP A 486 16.92 -19.26 -22.40
CA ASP A 486 15.67 -19.36 -23.16
C ASP A 486 14.87 -18.04 -23.18
N GLU A 487 14.85 -17.28 -22.08
CA GLU A 487 14.19 -15.96 -22.02
C GLU A 487 14.89 -14.89 -22.86
N LYS A 488 16.21 -14.98 -23.05
CA LYS A 488 16.97 -14.03 -23.88
C LYS A 488 16.82 -14.27 -25.37
N ASP A 489 16.48 -15.50 -25.76
CA ASP A 489 16.28 -15.92 -27.14
C ASP A 489 14.83 -15.73 -27.65
N MET A 490 13.90 -15.33 -26.76
CA MET A 490 12.52 -14.91 -27.08
C MET A 490 12.41 -13.39 -27.28
#